data_AF-A0A3D1AAT4-F1
#
_entry.id   AF-A0A3D1AAT4-F1
#
_cell.length_a   1.000
_cell.length_b   1.000
_cell.length_c   1.000
_cell.angle_alpha   90.00
_cell.angle_beta   90.00
_cell.angle_gamma   90.00
#
_symmetry.space_group_name_H-M   'P 1'
#
loop_
_entity.id
_entity.type
_entity.pdbx_description
1 polymer ?
#
loop_
_entity_poly.entity_id
_entity_poly.type
_entity_poly.pdbx_seq_one_letter_code
_entity_poly.pdbx_strand_id
1 'polypeptide(L)'
;MATLEKIRKKAGLLVTVVGIALFAFIIGDLLNSGSSFLNRNQNNVVVVNGNAVDYQDYMARENELTEVYQIQMGTSTLNENYTNQIRQVVYEDIIMENILEPRLEKLGMHITSEEMTDMVEGENISPVLLQLPMFQNQQTGTFDRNAIINFLNQIKNIDGFPEATQAQLMPYKTLWMFWEKNIRRNRMTEKYLTLLNKAVVANSLEAKDAFNNSAESSDITYVMEPFSSIADTTVVIPASEIEKLYQERKEMFRQSETCVIDYIAVDIAPSQEDYNKMAKEMDAIRAELETTDNVAALTNEKSERKYMNAFFSVSG
;
A
#
# COMPACT_ATOMS: atom_id res chain seq x y z
N MET A 1 -20.02 -27.29 75.09
CA MET A 1 -18.61 -27.25 74.65
C MET A 1 -18.44 -28.35 73.60
N ALA A 2 -17.89 -28.19 72.40
CA ALA A 2 -17.25 -27.06 71.75
C ALA A 2 -17.43 -27.23 70.22
N THR A 3 -18.31 -26.44 69.60
CA THR A 3 -18.40 -26.29 68.13
C THR A 3 -17.26 -25.41 67.61
N LEU A 4 -16.81 -24.45 68.42
CA LEU A 4 -15.66 -23.58 68.15
C LEU A 4 -14.33 -24.34 67.99
N GLU A 5 -14.15 -25.45 68.70
CA GLU A 5 -12.92 -26.24 68.64
C GLU A 5 -12.85 -27.11 67.36
N LYS A 6 -14.00 -27.61 66.88
CA LYS A 6 -14.11 -28.32 65.59
C LYS A 6 -13.83 -27.40 64.38
N ILE A 7 -14.20 -26.12 64.47
CA ILE A 7 -13.90 -25.12 63.42
C ILE A 7 -12.41 -24.78 63.42
N ARG A 8 -11.82 -24.56 64.60
CA ARG A 8 -10.37 -24.26 64.72
C ARG A 8 -9.49 -25.41 64.20
N LYS A 9 -9.91 -26.68 64.38
CA LYS A 9 -9.19 -27.86 63.85
C LYS A 9 -9.28 -28.01 62.32
N LYS A 10 -10.26 -27.36 61.66
CA LYS A 10 -10.42 -27.33 60.20
C LYS A 10 -9.97 -26.01 59.56
N ALA A 11 -9.66 -24.99 60.36
CA ALA A 11 -9.22 -23.69 59.88
C ALA A 11 -7.92 -23.77 59.04
N GLY A 12 -6.97 -24.63 59.43
CA GLY A 12 -5.76 -24.88 58.65
C GLY A 12 -6.06 -25.46 57.26
N LEU A 13 -6.95 -26.46 57.20
CA LEU A 13 -7.39 -27.05 55.93
C LEU A 13 -8.12 -26.01 55.04
N LEU A 14 -8.92 -25.15 55.66
CA LEU A 14 -9.67 -24.10 54.98
C LEU A 14 -8.72 -23.04 54.38
N VAL A 15 -7.69 -22.63 55.13
CA VAL A 15 -6.64 -21.72 54.63
C VAL A 15 -5.86 -22.35 53.48
N THR A 16 -5.53 -23.64 53.55
CA THR A 16 -4.84 -24.34 52.44
C THR A 16 -5.70 -24.43 51.19
N VAL A 17 -6.99 -24.75 51.31
CA VAL A 17 -7.90 -24.83 50.15
C VAL A 17 -8.09 -23.46 49.51
N VAL A 18 -8.25 -22.40 50.31
CA VAL A 18 -8.35 -21.02 49.79
C VAL A 18 -7.04 -20.57 49.15
N GLY A 19 -5.89 -20.92 49.74
CA GLY A 19 -4.57 -20.63 49.17
C GLY A 19 -4.34 -21.32 47.82
N ILE A 20 -4.72 -22.60 47.70
CA ILE A 20 -4.64 -23.34 46.43
C ILE A 20 -5.61 -22.76 45.40
N ALA A 21 -6.82 -22.38 45.79
CA ALA A 21 -7.79 -21.77 44.89
C ALA A 21 -7.32 -20.41 44.35
N LEU A 22 -6.71 -19.56 45.20
CA LEU A 22 -6.12 -18.29 44.75
C LEU A 22 -4.89 -18.51 43.87
N PHE A 23 -4.05 -19.51 44.18
CA PHE A 23 -2.89 -19.83 43.36
C PHE A 23 -3.29 -20.40 41.98
N ALA A 24 -4.32 -21.26 41.94
CA ALA A 24 -4.91 -21.76 40.71
C ALA A 24 -5.59 -20.65 39.89
N PHE A 25 -6.20 -19.67 40.55
CA PHE A 25 -6.77 -18.48 39.89
C PHE A 25 -5.66 -17.64 39.23
N ILE A 26 -4.54 -17.39 39.92
CA ILE A 26 -3.41 -16.62 39.36
C ILE A 26 -2.78 -17.35 38.17
N ILE A 27 -2.58 -18.68 38.26
CA ILE A 27 -2.04 -19.46 37.13
C ILE A 27 -3.04 -19.57 35.98
N GLY A 28 -4.33 -19.74 36.27
CA GLY A 28 -5.39 -19.77 35.27
C GLY A 28 -5.50 -18.44 34.51
N ASP A 29 -5.35 -17.32 35.22
CA ASP A 29 -5.35 -15.97 34.62
C ASP A 29 -4.07 -15.71 33.80
N LEU A 30 -2.91 -16.22 34.24
CA LEU A 30 -1.65 -16.15 33.51
C LEU A 30 -1.65 -17.01 32.22
N LEU A 31 -2.28 -18.18 32.25
CA LEU A 31 -2.43 -19.06 31.08
C LEU A 31 -3.49 -18.54 30.10
N ASN A 32 -4.58 -17.95 30.59
CA ASN A 32 -5.60 -17.33 29.74
C ASN A 32 -5.10 -16.03 29.10
N SER A 33 -4.29 -15.22 29.79
CA SER A 33 -3.67 -14.01 29.22
C SER A 33 -2.59 -14.29 28.17
N GLY A 34 -1.97 -15.48 28.18
CA GLY A 34 -1.03 -15.92 27.13
C GLY A 34 -1.67 -16.12 25.74
N SER A 35 -2.98 -16.39 25.69
CA SER A 35 -3.72 -16.55 24.42
C SER A 35 -3.91 -15.24 23.64
N SER A 36 -3.91 -14.08 24.32
CA SER A 36 -4.03 -12.76 23.69
C SER A 36 -2.75 -12.37 22.94
N PHE A 37 -1.58 -12.84 23.41
CA PHE A 37 -0.30 -12.62 22.75
C PHE A 37 -0.09 -13.56 21.54
N LEU A 38 -0.66 -14.77 21.59
CA LEU A 38 -0.55 -15.76 20.51
C LEU A 38 -1.59 -15.52 19.39
N ASN A 39 -2.79 -15.03 19.73
CA ASN A 39 -3.83 -14.70 18.75
C ASN A 39 -3.58 -13.39 17.99
N ARG A 40 -2.72 -12.48 18.50
CA ARG A 40 -2.23 -11.34 17.72
C ARG A 40 -1.48 -11.77 16.46
N ASN A 41 -0.91 -12.96 16.44
CA ASN A 41 -0.13 -13.44 15.30
C ASN A 41 -0.99 -13.99 14.14
N GLN A 42 -2.31 -14.18 14.34
CA GLN A 42 -3.22 -14.72 13.32
C GLN A 42 -3.89 -13.64 12.46
N ASN A 43 -3.75 -12.36 12.82
CA ASN A 43 -4.42 -11.24 12.13
C ASN A 43 -3.43 -10.20 11.58
N ASN A 44 -2.18 -10.60 11.32
CA ASN A 44 -1.15 -9.73 10.76
C ASN A 44 -1.09 -9.86 9.23
N VAL A 45 -0.97 -8.74 8.54
CA VAL A 45 -0.82 -8.69 7.07
C VAL A 45 0.62 -8.89 6.65
N VAL A 46 1.55 -8.30 7.41
CA VAL A 46 2.99 -8.38 7.14
C VAL A 46 3.78 -8.19 8.43
N VAL A 47 4.96 -8.80 8.50
CA VAL A 47 5.95 -8.55 9.56
C VAL A 47 7.21 -8.00 8.92
N VAL A 48 7.60 -6.78 9.30
CA VAL A 48 8.75 -6.06 8.72
C VAL A 48 9.69 -5.69 9.85
N ASN A 49 10.93 -6.18 9.82
CA ASN A 49 11.95 -5.97 10.87
C ASN A 49 11.48 -6.32 12.30
N GLY A 50 10.57 -7.30 12.44
CA GLY A 50 10.00 -7.68 13.73
C GLY A 50 8.80 -6.85 14.19
N ASN A 51 8.40 -5.82 13.42
CA ASN A 51 7.15 -5.10 13.61
C ASN A 51 6.05 -5.77 12.80
N ALA A 52 5.05 -6.30 13.49
CA ALA A 52 3.87 -6.87 12.86
C ALA A 52 2.82 -5.78 12.60
N VAL A 53 2.26 -5.76 11.39
CA VAL A 53 1.17 -4.84 11.02
C VAL A 53 -0.15 -5.60 11.06
N ASP A 54 -1.06 -5.13 11.92
CA ASP A 54 -2.39 -5.73 12.08
C ASP A 54 -3.28 -5.45 10.86
N TYR A 55 -4.17 -6.39 10.56
CA TYR A 55 -5.13 -6.29 9.47
C TYR A 55 -6.07 -5.10 9.58
N GLN A 56 -6.43 -4.64 10.78
CA GLN A 56 -7.25 -3.45 10.97
C GLN A 56 -6.51 -2.18 10.52
N ASP A 57 -5.22 -2.08 10.81
CA ASP A 57 -4.39 -0.94 10.38
C ASP A 57 -4.24 -0.93 8.85
N TYR A 58 -4.03 -2.10 8.27
CA TYR A 58 -4.00 -2.27 6.81
C TYR A 58 -5.32 -1.84 6.16
N MET A 59 -6.45 -2.35 6.65
CA MET A 59 -7.78 -1.99 6.13
C MET A 59 -8.08 -0.50 6.29
N ALA A 60 -7.69 0.12 7.41
CA ALA A 60 -7.87 1.55 7.61
C ALA A 60 -7.13 2.37 6.53
N ARG A 61 -5.89 1.98 6.20
CA ARG A 61 -5.09 2.60 5.14
C ARG A 61 -5.65 2.32 3.74
N GLU A 62 -6.16 1.11 3.49
CA GLU A 62 -6.86 0.77 2.24
C GLU A 62 -8.10 1.64 2.05
N ASN A 63 -8.90 1.82 3.10
CA ASN A 63 -10.09 2.66 3.08
C ASN A 63 -9.75 4.14 2.86
N GLU A 64 -8.73 4.67 3.57
CA GLU A 64 -8.25 6.05 3.38
C GLU A 64 -7.83 6.30 1.92
N LEU A 65 -7.02 5.40 1.35
CA LEU A 65 -6.57 5.55 -0.04
C LEU A 65 -7.72 5.36 -1.04
N THR A 66 -8.66 4.46 -0.76
CA THR A 66 -9.88 4.27 -1.56
C THR A 66 -10.72 5.54 -1.60
N GLU A 67 -10.93 6.19 -0.45
CA GLU A 67 -11.66 7.46 -0.36
C GLU A 67 -10.97 8.55 -1.19
N VAL A 68 -9.64 8.66 -1.11
CA VAL A 68 -8.85 9.60 -1.91
C VAL A 68 -9.09 9.39 -3.42
N TYR A 69 -9.03 8.15 -3.89
CA TYR A 69 -9.26 7.82 -5.31
C TYR A 69 -10.70 8.11 -5.74
N GLN A 70 -11.68 7.79 -4.90
CA GLN A 70 -13.09 8.09 -5.15
C GLN A 70 -13.33 9.59 -5.30
N ILE A 71 -12.76 10.40 -4.41
CA ILE A 71 -12.87 11.86 -4.47
C ILE A 71 -12.20 12.39 -5.75
N GLN A 72 -10.99 11.92 -6.09
CA GLN A 72 -10.27 12.39 -7.28
C GLN A 72 -10.98 12.05 -8.59
N MET A 73 -11.61 10.86 -8.66
CA MET A 73 -12.33 10.41 -9.86
C MET A 73 -13.78 10.89 -9.91
N GLY A 74 -14.31 11.45 -8.81
CA GLY A 74 -15.71 11.84 -8.71
C GLY A 74 -16.68 10.65 -8.77
N THR A 75 -16.27 9.47 -8.29
CA THR A 75 -17.05 8.24 -8.29
C THR A 75 -17.19 7.68 -6.87
N SER A 76 -18.34 7.08 -6.55
CA SER A 76 -18.57 6.39 -5.28
C SER A 76 -18.10 4.93 -5.28
N THR A 77 -17.70 4.40 -6.44
CA THR A 77 -17.25 3.01 -6.59
C THR A 77 -16.03 2.92 -7.48
N LEU A 78 -15.08 2.09 -7.08
CA LEU A 78 -13.89 1.75 -7.87
C LEU A 78 -14.05 0.34 -8.43
N ASN A 79 -13.49 0.09 -9.63
CA ASN A 79 -13.44 -1.25 -10.18
C ASN A 79 -12.37 -2.10 -9.47
N GLU A 80 -12.41 -3.41 -9.71
CA GLU A 80 -11.50 -4.36 -9.06
C GLU A 80 -10.01 -4.08 -9.36
N ASN A 81 -9.69 -3.57 -10.56
CA ASN A 81 -8.32 -3.19 -10.91
C ASN A 81 -7.79 -2.09 -9.99
N TYR A 82 -8.57 -1.03 -9.74
CA TYR A 82 -8.18 0.04 -8.83
C TYR A 82 -8.08 -0.46 -7.40
N THR A 83 -9.01 -1.30 -6.94
CA THR A 83 -8.94 -1.90 -5.60
C THR A 83 -7.67 -2.71 -5.41
N ASN A 84 -7.28 -3.54 -6.39
CA ASN A 84 -6.03 -4.31 -6.33
C ASN A 84 -4.78 -3.42 -6.33
N GLN A 85 -4.79 -2.34 -7.13
CA GLN A 85 -3.69 -1.36 -7.13
C GLN A 85 -3.57 -0.65 -5.77
N ILE A 86 -4.69 -0.22 -5.18
CA ILE A 86 -4.72 0.41 -3.86
C ILE A 86 -4.12 -0.51 -2.81
N ARG A 87 -4.52 -1.78 -2.80
CA ARG A 87 -3.97 -2.79 -1.88
C ARG A 87 -2.46 -2.94 -2.00
N GLN A 88 -1.95 -2.96 -3.24
CA GLN A 88 -0.51 -3.05 -3.49
C GLN A 88 0.22 -1.80 -2.99
N VAL A 89 -0.29 -0.61 -3.29
CA VAL A 89 0.31 0.66 -2.84
C VAL A 89 0.35 0.74 -1.32
N VAL A 90 -0.75 0.39 -0.64
CA VAL A 90 -0.80 0.39 0.83
C VAL A 90 0.18 -0.61 1.42
N TYR A 91 0.29 -1.80 0.82
CA TYR A 91 1.23 -2.83 1.27
C TYR A 91 2.69 -2.37 1.14
N GLU A 92 3.07 -1.81 -0.02
CA GLU A 92 4.41 -1.27 -0.26
C GLU A 92 4.72 -0.09 0.67
N ASP A 93 3.75 0.80 0.89
CA ASP A 93 3.86 1.94 1.79
C ASP A 93 4.13 1.49 3.22
N ILE A 94 3.41 0.48 3.71
CA ILE A 94 3.62 -0.10 5.05
C ILE A 94 5.02 -0.69 5.18
N ILE A 95 5.49 -1.42 4.17
CA ILE A 95 6.85 -2.00 4.19
C ILE A 95 7.89 -0.88 4.24
N MET A 96 7.77 0.11 3.36
CA MET A 96 8.72 1.21 3.27
C MET A 96 8.78 2.01 4.58
N GLU A 97 7.62 2.33 5.15
CA GLU A 97 7.49 3.02 6.45
C GLU A 97 8.23 2.26 7.55
N ASN A 98 7.96 0.96 7.71
CA ASN A 98 8.60 0.11 8.71
C ASN A 98 10.12 -0.07 8.50
N ILE A 99 10.61 0.08 7.27
CA ILE A 99 12.05 -0.01 6.97
C ILE A 99 12.75 1.32 7.25
N LEU A 100 12.15 2.44 6.82
CA LEU A 100 12.81 3.74 6.82
C LEU A 100 12.62 4.50 8.12
N GLU A 101 11.40 4.60 8.67
CA GLU A 101 11.13 5.48 9.82
C GLU A 101 12.07 5.24 11.01
N PRO A 102 12.28 4.00 11.50
CA PRO A 102 13.18 3.77 12.64
C PRO A 102 14.63 4.20 12.36
N ARG A 103 15.07 4.10 11.10
CA ARG A 103 16.42 4.53 10.68
C ARG A 103 16.52 6.04 10.62
N LEU A 104 15.49 6.70 10.12
CA LEU A 104 15.42 8.16 10.02
C LEU A 104 15.38 8.80 11.41
N GLU A 105 14.58 8.25 12.34
CA GLU A 105 14.54 8.68 13.73
C GLU A 105 15.89 8.52 14.42
N LYS A 106 16.57 7.38 14.23
CA LYS A 106 17.91 7.14 14.77
C LYS A 106 18.96 8.11 14.24
N LEU A 107 18.81 8.57 13.00
CA LEU A 107 19.65 9.61 12.40
C LEU A 107 19.27 11.02 12.87
N GLY A 108 18.22 11.18 13.67
CA GLY A 108 17.69 12.48 14.08
C GLY A 108 17.05 13.25 12.93
N MET A 109 16.71 12.59 11.83
CA MET A 109 16.14 13.22 10.65
C MET A 109 14.65 13.46 10.88
N HIS A 110 14.22 14.71 10.74
CA HIS A 110 12.82 15.12 10.85
C HIS A 110 12.56 16.31 9.93
N ILE A 111 11.28 16.62 9.71
CA ILE A 111 10.83 17.82 9.00
C ILE A 111 10.27 18.79 10.03
N THR A 112 10.82 20.00 10.08
CA THR A 112 10.32 21.04 10.98
C THR A 112 9.03 21.66 10.45
N SER A 113 8.27 22.31 11.32
CA SER A 113 7.06 23.02 10.90
C SER A 113 7.35 24.13 9.90
N GLU A 114 8.50 24.81 10.03
CA GLU A 114 8.94 25.85 9.08
C GLU A 114 9.26 25.25 7.71
N GLU A 115 9.98 24.11 7.68
CA GLU A 115 10.27 23.40 6.44
C GLU A 115 8.98 22.95 5.74
N MET A 116 8.03 22.38 6.50
CA MET A 116 6.73 22.00 5.96
C MET A 116 5.96 23.21 5.43
N THR A 117 5.97 24.33 6.15
CA THR A 117 5.30 25.56 5.72
C THR A 117 5.92 26.11 4.44
N ASP A 118 7.25 26.10 4.34
CA ASP A 118 7.96 26.55 3.13
C ASP A 118 7.62 25.68 1.91
N MET A 119 7.47 24.36 2.13
CA MET A 119 7.08 23.40 1.10
C MET A 119 5.63 23.52 0.62
N VAL A 120 4.78 24.25 1.35
CA VAL A 120 3.35 24.38 1.03
C VAL A 120 2.98 25.79 0.59
N GLU A 121 3.48 26.80 1.30
CA GLU A 121 3.10 28.22 1.11
C GLU A 121 4.32 29.12 0.80
N GLY A 122 5.54 28.61 1.00
CA GLY A 122 6.78 29.35 0.87
C GLY A 122 7.41 29.30 -0.51
N GLU A 123 8.73 29.42 -0.58
CA GLU A 123 9.47 29.53 -1.85
C GLU A 123 9.76 28.16 -2.48
N ASN A 124 9.93 27.12 -1.65
CA ASN A 124 10.32 25.78 -2.10
C ASN A 124 9.12 24.82 -2.16
N ILE A 125 8.09 25.19 -2.93
CA ILE A 125 6.85 24.41 -3.04
C ILE A 125 7.13 22.96 -3.46
N SER A 126 6.50 22.02 -2.76
CA SER A 126 6.62 20.60 -3.03
C SER A 126 6.21 20.27 -4.47
N PRO A 127 7.00 19.46 -5.21
CA PRO A 127 6.63 18.99 -6.55
C PRO A 127 5.26 18.30 -6.60
N VAL A 128 4.86 17.67 -5.48
CA VAL A 128 3.54 17.04 -5.34
C VAL A 128 2.43 18.07 -5.53
N LEU A 129 2.53 19.24 -4.91
CA LEU A 129 1.53 20.31 -5.01
C LEU A 129 1.53 20.99 -6.38
N LEU A 130 2.70 21.14 -6.99
CA LEU A 130 2.84 21.71 -8.32
C LEU A 130 2.09 20.92 -9.40
N GLN A 131 1.91 19.61 -9.18
CA GLN A 131 1.20 18.72 -10.10
C GLN A 131 -0.31 18.71 -9.91
N LEU A 132 -0.84 19.29 -8.83
CA LEU A 132 -2.26 19.26 -8.53
C LEU A 132 -3.02 20.32 -9.34
N PRO A 133 -3.99 19.93 -10.21
CA PRO A 133 -4.73 20.89 -11.03
C PRO A 133 -5.49 21.95 -10.24
N MET A 134 -5.93 21.62 -9.02
CA MET A 134 -6.66 22.54 -8.14
C MET A 134 -5.83 23.74 -7.65
N PHE A 135 -4.50 23.65 -7.73
CA PHE A 135 -3.58 24.73 -7.38
C PHE A 135 -2.90 25.34 -8.61
N GLN A 136 -3.40 25.06 -9.80
CA GLN A 136 -2.94 25.66 -11.04
C GLN A 136 -3.95 26.69 -11.52
N ASN A 137 -3.45 27.79 -12.08
CA ASN A 137 -4.27 28.77 -12.75
C ASN A 137 -4.83 28.16 -14.05
N GLN A 138 -6.15 28.19 -14.23
CA GLN A 138 -6.82 27.55 -15.37
C GLN A 138 -6.49 28.17 -16.73
N GLN A 139 -6.02 29.42 -16.76
CA GLN A 139 -5.69 30.14 -17.99
C GLN A 139 -4.23 29.98 -18.39
N THR A 140 -3.31 29.99 -17.41
CA THR A 140 -1.86 29.96 -17.65
C THR A 140 -1.24 28.59 -17.40
N GLY A 141 -1.94 27.69 -16.69
CA GLY A 141 -1.41 26.39 -16.23
C GLY A 141 -0.33 26.50 -15.16
N THR A 142 -0.01 27.72 -14.71
CA THR A 142 1.03 27.96 -13.71
C THR A 142 0.48 27.78 -12.30
N PHE A 143 1.32 27.32 -11.37
CA PHE A 143 0.96 27.22 -9.96
C PHE A 143 0.48 28.56 -9.39
N ASP A 144 -0.63 28.54 -8.65
CA ASP A 144 -1.24 29.70 -8.00
C ASP A 144 -1.11 29.58 -6.48
N ARG A 145 -0.18 30.35 -5.90
CA ARG A 145 0.05 30.38 -4.46
C ARG A 145 -1.16 30.91 -3.68
N ASN A 146 -1.94 31.81 -4.25
CA ASN A 146 -3.14 32.31 -3.57
C ASN A 146 -4.22 31.22 -3.49
N ALA A 147 -4.28 30.34 -4.51
CA ALA A 147 -5.22 29.22 -4.49
C ALA A 147 -4.95 28.28 -3.30
N ILE A 148 -3.69 27.91 -3.04
CA ILE A 148 -3.37 27.05 -1.90
C ILE A 148 -3.60 27.75 -0.56
N ILE A 149 -3.22 29.03 -0.41
CA ILE A 149 -3.46 29.78 0.84
C ILE A 149 -4.96 29.87 1.14
N ASN A 150 -5.77 30.19 0.13
CA ASN A 150 -7.23 30.25 0.27
C ASN A 150 -7.82 28.88 0.62
N PHE A 151 -7.35 27.82 -0.04
CA PHE A 151 -7.76 26.45 0.26
C PHE A 151 -7.45 26.07 1.71
N LEU A 152 -6.22 26.31 2.17
CA LEU A 152 -5.79 26.01 3.53
C LEU A 152 -6.59 26.79 4.57
N ASN A 153 -6.91 28.05 4.28
CA ASN A 153 -7.76 28.87 5.15
C ASN A 153 -9.19 28.32 5.25
N GLN A 154 -9.75 27.77 4.18
CA GLN A 154 -11.08 27.15 4.20
C GLN A 154 -11.10 25.87 5.03
N ILE A 155 -10.12 24.98 4.86
CA ILE A 155 -10.08 23.71 5.61
C ILE A 155 -9.70 23.90 7.09
N LYS A 156 -8.85 24.90 7.42
CA LYS A 156 -8.46 25.21 8.81
C LYS A 156 -9.63 25.76 9.63
N ASN A 157 -10.52 26.50 8.98
CA ASN A 157 -11.68 27.14 9.64
C ASN A 157 -12.99 26.38 9.41
N ILE A 158 -12.93 25.08 9.06
CA ILE A 158 -14.10 24.29 8.68
C ILE A 158 -15.20 24.34 9.77
N ASP A 159 -14.82 24.28 11.04
CA ASP A 159 -15.74 24.29 12.19
C ASP A 159 -16.53 25.60 12.33
N GLY A 160 -16.06 26.68 11.70
CA GLY A 160 -16.72 27.99 11.68
C GLY A 160 -17.82 28.14 10.63
N PHE A 161 -17.98 27.18 9.73
CA PHE A 161 -19.01 27.21 8.67
C PHE A 161 -20.30 26.48 9.09
N PRO A 162 -21.45 26.78 8.45
CA PRO A 162 -22.68 26.00 8.64
C PRO A 162 -22.48 24.52 8.28
N GLU A 163 -23.22 23.62 8.95
CA GLU A 163 -23.11 22.15 8.78
C GLU A 163 -23.16 21.69 7.31
N ALA A 164 -24.05 22.28 6.51
CA ALA A 164 -24.15 21.99 5.07
C ALA A 164 -22.86 22.31 4.29
N THR A 165 -22.14 23.37 4.68
CA THR A 165 -20.86 23.77 4.09
C THR A 165 -19.72 22.92 4.63
N GLN A 166 -19.76 22.54 5.91
CA GLN A 166 -18.78 21.62 6.49
C GLN A 166 -18.76 20.27 5.75
N ALA A 167 -19.94 19.71 5.49
CA ALA A 167 -20.07 18.45 4.76
C ALA A 167 -19.46 18.51 3.34
N GLN A 168 -19.52 19.68 2.70
CA GLN A 168 -18.91 19.91 1.38
C GLN A 168 -17.39 20.08 1.44
N LEU A 169 -16.86 20.61 2.55
CA LEU A 169 -15.42 20.87 2.74
C LEU A 169 -14.67 19.65 3.31
N MET A 170 -15.36 18.71 3.96
CA MET A 170 -14.74 17.56 4.60
C MET A 170 -13.90 16.68 3.64
N PRO A 171 -14.37 16.34 2.42
CA PRO A 171 -13.56 15.57 1.47
C PRO A 171 -12.24 16.27 1.09
N TYR A 172 -12.26 17.60 0.99
CA TYR A 172 -11.06 18.39 0.72
C TYR A 172 -10.06 18.36 1.88
N LYS A 173 -10.54 18.29 3.13
CA LYS A 173 -9.69 18.10 4.31
C LYS A 173 -9.04 16.71 4.30
N THR A 174 -9.79 15.66 3.96
CA THR A 174 -9.24 14.30 3.80
C THR A 174 -8.14 14.28 2.74
N LEU A 175 -8.39 14.87 1.56
CA LEU A 175 -7.37 15.00 0.52
C LEU A 175 -6.13 15.77 1.01
N TRP A 176 -6.32 16.88 1.73
CA TRP A 176 -5.21 17.66 2.25
C TRP A 176 -4.33 16.84 3.21
N MET A 177 -4.93 16.11 4.16
CA MET A 177 -4.19 15.28 5.10
C MET A 177 -3.36 14.20 4.38
N PHE A 178 -3.94 13.59 3.34
CA PHE A 178 -3.23 12.64 2.49
C PHE A 178 -2.03 13.29 1.79
N TRP A 179 -2.21 14.45 1.16
CA TRP A 179 -1.14 15.17 0.47
C TRP A 179 -0.05 15.65 1.43
N GLU A 180 -0.42 16.20 2.58
CA GLU A 180 0.50 16.62 3.63
C GLU A 180 1.38 15.46 4.10
N LYS A 181 0.79 14.28 4.35
CA LYS A 181 1.54 13.05 4.69
C LYS A 181 2.51 12.65 3.58
N ASN A 182 2.07 12.70 2.32
CA ASN A 182 2.90 12.37 1.16
C ASN A 182 4.07 13.34 0.99
N ILE A 183 3.83 14.65 1.14
CA ILE A 183 4.87 15.68 1.07
C ILE A 183 5.94 15.43 2.13
N ARG A 184 5.51 15.15 3.36
CA ARG A 184 6.41 14.82 4.47
C ARG A 184 7.25 13.58 4.16
N ARG A 185 6.62 12.50 3.71
CA ARG A 185 7.32 11.25 3.36
C ARG A 185 8.33 11.43 2.23
N ASN A 186 7.93 12.11 1.15
CA ASN A 186 8.81 12.35 0.01
C ASN A 186 10.01 13.19 0.41
N ARG A 187 9.80 14.22 1.24
CA ARG A 187 10.88 15.06 1.74
C ARG A 187 11.84 14.31 2.66
N MET A 188 11.33 13.45 3.54
CA MET A 188 12.17 12.58 4.37
C MET A 188 13.03 11.65 3.52
N THR A 189 12.44 11.03 2.49
CA THR A 189 13.13 10.14 1.56
C THR A 189 14.22 10.90 0.78
N GLU A 190 13.91 12.10 0.29
CA GLU A 190 14.86 12.98 -0.40
C GLU A 190 16.06 13.35 0.50
N LYS A 191 15.80 13.75 1.76
CA LYS A 191 16.85 14.06 2.74
C LYS A 191 17.75 12.85 3.00
N TYR A 192 17.15 11.65 3.11
CA TYR A 192 17.89 10.40 3.32
C TYR A 192 18.76 10.02 2.12
N LEU A 193 18.22 10.04 0.91
CA LEU A 193 18.97 9.74 -0.31
C LEU A 193 20.07 10.77 -0.56
N THR A 194 19.80 12.05 -0.27
CA THR A 194 20.80 13.11 -0.35
C THR A 194 21.95 12.88 0.63
N LEU A 195 21.64 12.48 1.87
CA LEU A 195 22.66 12.12 2.85
C LEU A 195 23.52 10.96 2.35
N LEU A 196 22.89 9.88 1.85
CA LEU A 196 23.60 8.70 1.34
C LEU A 196 24.53 9.06 0.18
N ASN A 197 24.03 9.83 -0.80
CA ASN A 197 24.81 10.28 -1.95
C ASN A 197 25.99 11.19 -1.54
N LYS A 198 25.84 11.97 -0.46
CA LYS A 198 26.91 12.83 0.06
C LYS A 198 27.87 12.09 1.01
N ALA A 199 27.45 10.97 1.58
CA ALA A 199 28.28 10.16 2.45
C ALA A 199 29.33 9.36 1.68
N VAL A 200 29.01 8.96 0.44
CA VAL A 200 29.92 8.24 -0.46
C VAL A 200 30.58 9.25 -1.40
N VAL A 201 31.70 9.83 -0.96
CA VAL A 201 32.50 10.74 -1.79
C VAL A 201 33.88 10.16 -2.04
N ALA A 202 34.35 10.29 -3.28
CA ALA A 202 35.69 9.89 -3.65
C ALA A 202 36.71 10.68 -2.85
N ASN A 203 37.62 10.00 -2.18
CA ASN A 203 38.72 10.64 -1.47
C ASN A 203 39.89 10.95 -2.42
N SER A 204 40.88 11.71 -1.94
CA SER A 204 42.01 12.14 -2.78
C SER A 204 42.89 10.99 -3.26
N LEU A 205 42.93 9.86 -2.55
CA LEU A 205 43.64 8.66 -3.00
C LEU A 205 42.90 8.00 -4.16
N GLU A 206 41.59 7.81 -4.06
CA GLU A 206 40.76 7.22 -5.13
C GLU A 206 40.79 8.08 -6.40
N ALA A 207 40.73 9.41 -6.25
CA ALA A 207 40.86 10.31 -7.38
C ALA A 207 42.25 10.24 -8.04
N LYS A 208 43.31 10.10 -7.24
CA LYS A 208 44.68 9.95 -7.73
C LYS A 208 44.87 8.60 -8.42
N ASP A 209 44.35 7.52 -7.85
CA ASP A 209 44.42 6.18 -8.44
C ASP A 209 43.64 6.11 -9.75
N ALA A 210 42.44 6.69 -9.81
CA ALA A 210 41.68 6.80 -11.05
C ALA A 210 42.43 7.61 -12.12
N PHE A 211 43.04 8.74 -11.75
CA PHE A 211 43.85 9.54 -12.66
C PHE A 211 45.08 8.76 -13.16
N ASN A 212 45.84 8.14 -12.26
CA ASN A 212 47.02 7.34 -12.61
C ASN A 212 46.64 6.19 -13.55
N ASN A 213 45.59 5.43 -13.23
CA ASN A 213 45.10 4.34 -14.07
C ASN A 213 44.60 4.84 -15.44
N SER A 214 44.09 6.07 -15.53
CA SER A 214 43.69 6.66 -16.82
C SER A 214 44.86 7.20 -17.63
N ALA A 215 45.96 7.58 -16.97
CA ALA A 215 47.15 8.14 -17.58
C ALA A 215 48.19 7.05 -17.97
N GLU A 216 48.13 5.91 -17.31
CA GLU A 216 49.06 4.80 -17.52
C GLU A 216 48.48 3.81 -18.54
N SER A 217 48.92 3.91 -19.79
CA SER A 217 48.65 2.90 -20.81
C SER A 217 49.80 1.88 -20.84
N SER A 218 49.47 0.59 -20.74
CA SER A 218 50.44 -0.50 -20.90
C SER A 218 50.15 -1.29 -22.18
N ASP A 219 51.19 -1.51 -22.98
CA ASP A 219 51.12 -2.43 -24.12
C ASP A 219 51.25 -3.88 -23.61
N ILE A 220 50.12 -4.57 -23.51
CA ILE A 220 50.08 -5.97 -23.06
C ILE A 220 50.06 -6.87 -24.29
N THR A 221 51.10 -7.70 -24.43
CA THR A 221 51.07 -8.87 -25.31
C THR A 221 50.69 -10.08 -24.46
N TYR A 222 49.52 -10.64 -24.70
CA TYR A 222 49.06 -11.86 -24.04
C TYR A 222 48.72 -12.92 -25.10
N VAL A 223 48.92 -14.17 -24.74
CA VAL A 223 48.43 -15.31 -25.52
C VAL A 223 47.20 -15.81 -24.77
N MET A 224 46.03 -15.66 -25.38
CA MET A 224 44.81 -16.28 -24.90
C MET A 224 44.62 -17.60 -25.63
N GLU A 225 44.68 -18.70 -24.89
CA GLU A 225 44.18 -19.97 -25.36
C GLU A 225 42.69 -20.04 -24.99
N PRO A 226 41.78 -19.83 -25.95
CA PRO A 226 40.35 -19.88 -25.63
C PRO A 226 40.00 -21.29 -25.21
N PHE A 227 39.15 -21.45 -24.19
CA PHE A 227 38.68 -22.77 -23.75
C PHE A 227 38.04 -23.58 -24.90
N SER A 228 37.50 -22.91 -25.93
CA SER A 228 36.98 -23.54 -27.15
C SER A 228 38.04 -24.20 -28.05
N SER A 229 39.33 -23.96 -27.82
CA SER A 229 40.41 -24.66 -28.52
C SER A 229 40.63 -26.08 -27.99
N ILE A 230 40.09 -26.39 -26.81
CA ILE A 230 40.09 -27.71 -26.21
C ILE A 230 38.79 -28.40 -26.65
N ALA A 231 38.89 -29.51 -27.39
CA ALA A 231 37.72 -30.27 -27.78
C ALA A 231 37.04 -30.88 -26.54
N ASP A 232 35.72 -30.74 -26.40
CA ASP A 232 34.94 -31.27 -25.26
C ASP A 232 35.21 -32.75 -24.98
N THR A 233 35.55 -33.53 -26.02
CA THR A 233 35.91 -34.95 -25.92
C THR A 233 37.19 -35.22 -25.14
N THR A 234 38.02 -34.20 -24.89
CA THR A 234 39.29 -34.33 -24.15
C THR A 234 39.16 -34.06 -22.66
N VAL A 235 38.00 -33.60 -22.20
CA VAL A 235 37.73 -33.30 -20.79
C VAL A 235 36.57 -34.14 -20.28
N VAL A 236 36.86 -35.05 -19.35
CA VAL A 236 35.84 -35.88 -18.70
C VAL A 236 35.68 -35.41 -17.26
N ILE A 237 34.57 -34.76 -16.95
CA ILE A 237 34.25 -34.32 -15.58
C ILE A 237 33.41 -35.42 -14.91
N PRO A 238 33.88 -36.03 -13.81
CA PRO A 238 33.12 -37.05 -13.11
C PRO A 238 31.93 -36.42 -12.37
N ALA A 239 30.81 -37.14 -12.32
CA ALA A 239 29.59 -36.69 -11.62
C ALA A 239 29.84 -36.31 -10.15
N SER A 240 30.80 -36.97 -9.49
CA SER A 240 31.21 -36.67 -8.12
C SER A 240 31.80 -35.26 -7.95
N GLU A 241 32.49 -34.74 -8.96
CA GLU A 241 33.08 -33.39 -8.92
C GLU A 241 32.00 -32.32 -9.13
N ILE A 242 31.03 -32.60 -10.02
CA ILE A 242 29.84 -31.76 -10.20
C ILE A 242 29.04 -31.69 -8.89
N GLU A 243 28.81 -32.84 -8.25
CA GLU A 243 28.07 -32.90 -6.99
C GLU A 243 28.81 -32.17 -5.86
N LYS A 244 30.13 -32.34 -5.75
CA LYS A 244 30.94 -31.60 -4.78
C LYS A 244 30.83 -30.09 -5.00
N LEU A 245 30.97 -29.62 -6.23
CA LEU A 245 30.88 -28.20 -6.56
C LEU A 245 29.48 -27.64 -6.31
N TYR A 246 28.43 -28.44 -6.59
CA TYR A 246 27.05 -28.08 -6.28
C TYR A 246 26.84 -27.89 -4.77
N GLN A 247 27.35 -28.80 -3.94
CA GLN A 247 27.24 -28.66 -2.48
C GLN A 247 28.01 -27.44 -1.95
N GLU A 248 29.19 -27.13 -2.51
CA GLU A 248 29.99 -25.95 -2.14
C GLU A 248 29.29 -24.62 -2.50
N ARG A 249 28.43 -24.61 -3.53
CA ARG A 249 27.78 -23.40 -4.07
C ARG A 249 26.26 -23.45 -3.98
N LYS A 250 25.72 -24.24 -3.06
CA LYS A 250 24.28 -24.56 -2.98
C LYS A 250 23.38 -23.32 -2.92
N GLU A 251 23.83 -22.28 -2.21
CA GLU A 251 23.10 -21.00 -2.09
C GLU A 251 22.93 -20.27 -3.43
N MET A 252 23.86 -20.42 -4.37
CA MET A 252 23.75 -19.80 -5.71
C MET A 252 22.68 -20.46 -6.59
N PHE A 253 22.28 -21.69 -6.25
CA PHE A 253 21.29 -22.47 -6.99
C PHE A 253 19.94 -22.53 -6.27
N ARG A 254 19.76 -21.73 -5.21
CA ARG A 254 18.50 -21.64 -4.48
C ARG A 254 17.44 -21.01 -5.39
N GLN A 255 16.39 -21.77 -5.70
CA GLN A 255 15.24 -21.25 -6.43
C GLN A 255 14.28 -20.58 -5.45
N SER A 256 13.70 -19.46 -5.86
CA SER A 256 12.59 -18.82 -5.14
C SER A 256 11.42 -19.79 -5.02
N GLU A 257 10.62 -19.64 -3.97
CA GLU A 257 9.44 -20.48 -3.77
C GLU A 257 8.52 -20.38 -5.00
N THR A 258 8.26 -21.53 -5.63
CA THR A 258 7.32 -21.64 -6.74
C THR A 258 6.16 -22.50 -6.30
N CYS A 259 4.95 -22.07 -6.65
CA CYS A 259 3.72 -22.82 -6.41
C CYS A 259 3.15 -23.26 -7.77
N VAL A 260 2.68 -24.51 -7.83
CA VAL A 260 1.91 -25.01 -8.97
C VAL A 260 0.43 -24.85 -8.62
N ILE A 261 -0.30 -24.06 -9.40
CA ILE A 261 -1.73 -23.83 -9.22
C ILE A 261 -2.50 -24.57 -10.31
N ASP A 262 -3.33 -25.52 -9.92
CA ASP A 262 -4.33 -26.13 -10.78
C ASP A 262 -5.63 -25.32 -10.70
N TYR A 263 -6.18 -24.92 -11.85
CA TYR A 263 -7.46 -24.23 -11.90
C TYR A 263 -8.35 -24.79 -13.01
N ILE A 264 -9.66 -24.64 -12.85
CA ILE A 264 -10.66 -24.94 -13.88
C ILE A 264 -11.29 -23.62 -14.28
N ALA A 265 -11.12 -23.23 -15.54
CA ALA A 265 -11.88 -22.14 -16.13
C ALA A 265 -13.24 -22.68 -16.60
N VAL A 266 -14.33 -22.18 -16.02
CA VAL A 266 -15.68 -22.48 -16.49
C VAL A 266 -16.17 -21.28 -17.29
N ASP A 267 -16.49 -21.51 -18.57
CA ASP A 267 -17.14 -20.51 -19.41
C ASP A 267 -18.63 -20.43 -19.00
N ILE A 268 -19.05 -19.27 -18.49
CA ILE A 268 -20.43 -19.04 -18.06
C ILE A 268 -21.22 -18.52 -19.26
N ALA A 269 -21.81 -19.44 -20.01
CA ALA A 269 -22.77 -19.10 -21.07
C ALA A 269 -24.19 -18.91 -20.47
N PRO A 270 -24.96 -17.90 -20.92
CA PRO A 270 -26.35 -17.75 -20.52
C PRO A 270 -27.18 -19.01 -20.79
N SER A 271 -28.05 -19.37 -19.86
CA SER A 271 -28.95 -20.51 -20.03
C SER A 271 -30.12 -20.15 -20.96
N GLN A 272 -30.84 -21.16 -21.46
CA GLN A 272 -32.09 -20.92 -22.20
C GLN A 272 -33.13 -20.18 -21.36
N GLU A 273 -33.11 -20.35 -20.03
CA GLU A 273 -34.00 -19.64 -19.12
C GLU A 273 -33.68 -18.13 -19.08
N ASP A 274 -32.39 -17.77 -19.10
CA ASP A 274 -31.93 -16.38 -19.17
C ASP A 274 -32.37 -15.71 -20.48
N TYR A 275 -32.23 -16.41 -21.62
CA TYR A 275 -32.75 -15.93 -22.90
C TYR A 275 -34.26 -15.71 -22.87
N ASN A 276 -35.01 -16.65 -22.30
CA ASN A 276 -36.47 -16.54 -22.21
C ASN A 276 -36.91 -15.40 -21.29
N LYS A 277 -36.18 -15.17 -20.19
CA LYS A 277 -36.44 -14.07 -19.26
C LYS A 277 -36.15 -12.72 -19.94
N MET A 278 -35.01 -12.59 -20.60
CA MET A 278 -34.62 -11.39 -21.32
C MET A 278 -35.60 -11.07 -22.46
N ALA A 279 -36.06 -12.07 -23.21
CA ALA A 279 -37.06 -11.87 -24.26
C ALA A 279 -38.37 -11.28 -23.71
N LYS A 280 -38.85 -11.79 -22.57
CA LYS A 280 -40.05 -11.24 -21.90
C LYS A 280 -39.85 -9.81 -21.42
N GLU A 281 -38.68 -9.50 -20.87
CA GLU A 281 -38.35 -8.13 -20.45
C GLU A 281 -38.31 -7.18 -21.66
N MET A 282 -37.75 -7.62 -22.79
CA MET A 282 -37.75 -6.82 -24.03
C MET A 282 -39.14 -6.62 -24.62
N ASP A 283 -39.99 -7.65 -24.62
CA ASP A 283 -41.38 -7.52 -25.07
C ASP A 283 -42.17 -6.53 -24.19
N ALA A 284 -41.92 -6.52 -22.87
CA ALA A 284 -42.53 -5.58 -21.95
C ALA A 284 -42.05 -4.13 -22.20
N ILE A 285 -40.73 -3.93 -22.35
CA ILE A 285 -40.15 -2.62 -22.68
C ILE A 285 -40.69 -2.11 -24.02
N ARG A 286 -40.84 -3.00 -25.02
CA ARG A 286 -41.44 -2.65 -26.31
C ARG A 286 -42.88 -2.17 -26.16
N ALA A 287 -43.71 -2.88 -25.40
CA ALA A 287 -45.09 -2.48 -25.18
C ALA A 287 -45.19 -1.13 -24.44
N GLU A 288 -44.28 -0.87 -23.50
CA GLU A 288 -44.18 0.41 -22.80
C GLU A 288 -43.71 1.53 -23.74
N LEU A 289 -42.77 1.24 -24.64
CA LEU A 289 -42.26 2.19 -25.62
C LEU A 289 -43.34 2.59 -26.65
N GLU A 290 -44.21 1.66 -27.04
CA GLU A 290 -45.32 1.93 -27.97
C GLU A 290 -46.42 2.81 -27.35
N THR A 291 -46.48 2.94 -26.02
CA THR A 291 -47.56 3.62 -25.29
C THR A 291 -47.12 4.85 -24.49
N THR A 292 -45.81 5.05 -24.30
CA THR A 292 -45.28 6.16 -23.49
C THR A 292 -45.26 7.49 -24.25
N ASP A 293 -45.67 8.57 -23.57
CA ASP A 293 -45.51 9.95 -24.06
C ASP A 293 -44.09 10.50 -23.79
N ASN A 294 -43.26 9.78 -23.01
CA ASN A 294 -41.94 10.23 -22.58
C ASN A 294 -40.86 9.17 -22.87
N VAL A 295 -40.53 9.05 -24.15
CA VAL A 295 -39.50 8.13 -24.67
C VAL A 295 -38.12 8.40 -24.05
N ALA A 296 -37.81 9.67 -23.74
CA ALA A 296 -36.52 10.05 -23.16
C ALA A 296 -36.31 9.47 -21.76
N ALA A 297 -37.35 9.50 -20.91
CA ALA A 297 -37.29 8.92 -19.57
C ALA A 297 -37.14 7.39 -19.63
N LEU A 298 -37.97 6.73 -20.45
CA LEU A 298 -37.93 5.27 -20.60
C LEU A 298 -36.58 4.78 -21.14
N THR A 299 -36.02 5.47 -22.13
CA THR A 299 -34.70 5.14 -22.69
C THR A 299 -33.61 5.29 -21.64
N ASN A 300 -33.63 6.34 -20.82
CA ASN A 300 -32.63 6.52 -19.76
C ASN A 300 -32.74 5.46 -18.64
N GLU A 301 -33.92 4.90 -18.42
CA GLU A 301 -34.14 3.86 -17.40
C GLU A 301 -33.79 2.46 -17.91
N LYS A 302 -34.15 2.12 -19.15
CA LYS A 302 -34.10 0.74 -19.67
C LYS A 302 -32.98 0.47 -20.66
N SER A 303 -32.26 1.50 -21.14
CA SER A 303 -31.16 1.35 -22.11
C SER A 303 -29.81 1.68 -21.46
N GLU A 304 -28.80 0.88 -21.76
CA GLU A 304 -27.40 1.16 -21.42
C GLU A 304 -26.89 2.45 -22.10
N ARG A 305 -27.48 2.78 -23.25
CA ARG A 305 -27.24 4.05 -23.94
C ARG A 305 -28.28 5.06 -23.51
N LYS A 306 -27.83 6.12 -22.85
CA LYS A 306 -28.68 7.24 -22.46
C LYS A 306 -29.32 7.90 -23.68
N TYR A 307 -30.52 8.39 -23.50
CA TYR A 307 -31.23 9.18 -24.50
C TYR A 307 -30.39 10.41 -24.87
N MET A 308 -30.19 10.61 -26.17
CA MET A 308 -29.52 11.78 -26.70
C MET A 308 -30.44 12.52 -27.66
N ASN A 309 -30.75 13.77 -27.34
CA ASN A 309 -31.52 14.64 -28.21
C ASN A 309 -30.61 15.27 -29.27
N ALA A 310 -30.21 14.45 -30.25
CA ALA A 310 -29.37 14.89 -31.36
C ALA A 310 -30.00 14.49 -32.69
N PHE A 311 -29.99 15.42 -33.66
CA PHE A 311 -30.41 15.14 -35.02
C PHE A 311 -29.29 14.39 -35.75
N PHE A 312 -29.55 13.14 -36.12
CA PHE A 312 -28.67 12.39 -37.02
C PHE A 312 -29.20 12.52 -38.44
N SER A 313 -28.45 13.22 -39.31
CA SER A 313 -28.72 13.16 -40.75
C SER A 313 -28.40 11.76 -41.24
N VAL A 314 -29.40 11.05 -41.78
CA VAL A 314 -29.16 9.77 -42.44
C VAL A 314 -28.39 10.05 -43.73
N SER A 315 -27.07 9.88 -43.71
CA SER A 315 -26.28 9.75 -44.94
C SER A 315 -26.55 8.36 -45.51
N GLY A 316 -27.26 8.32 -46.63
CA GLY A 316 -27.40 7.14 -47.48
C GLY A 316 -26.09 6.76 -48.17
#